data_AF-A0A2L2YD20-F1
#
_entry.id   AF-A0A2L2YD20-F1
#
_cell.length_a   1.000
_cell.length_b   1.000
_cell.length_c   1.000
_cell.angle_alpha   90.00
_cell.angle_beta   90.00
_cell.angle_gamma   90.00
#
_symmetry.space_group_name_H-M   'P 1'
#
loop_
_entity.id
_entity.type
_entity.pdbx_description
1 polymer ?
#
loop_
_entity_poly.entity_id
_entity_poly.type
_entity_poly.pdbx_seq_one_letter_code
_entity_poly.pdbx_strand_id
1 'polypeptide(L)'
;MSYEEESAAYNSNYVVGSYNKDFDYGSDEPDAEFHGADSEDQKPRILLMGLRRSGKSSIQKVVFHKMSPNETLFLESTNKIVKDDVS
;
A
#
# COMPACT_ATOMS: atom_id res chain seq x y z
N MET A 1 36.33 42.54 10.04
CA MET A 1 37.09 41.46 9.37
C MET A 1 36.14 40.83 8.38
N SER A 2 36.43 41.01 7.09
CA SER A 2 35.73 40.39 5.96
C SER A 2 36.14 38.93 5.88
N TYR A 3 35.18 38.01 5.91
CA TYR A 3 35.49 36.61 5.72
C TYR A 3 35.44 36.28 4.25
N GLU A 4 36.58 35.82 3.74
CA GLU A 4 36.80 35.41 2.36
C GLU A 4 36.09 34.08 2.06
N GLU A 5 35.61 33.97 0.84
CA GLU A 5 34.93 32.83 0.26
C GLU A 5 35.98 31.84 -0.28
N GLU A 6 36.20 30.71 0.41
CA GLU A 6 37.08 29.65 -0.08
C GLU A 6 36.27 28.43 -0.52
N SER A 7 36.28 28.24 -1.84
CA SER A 7 35.69 27.11 -2.54
C SER A 7 36.70 25.95 -2.59
N ALA A 8 36.35 24.81 -2.00
CA ALA A 8 37.15 23.59 -2.11
C ALA A 8 36.30 22.33 -2.29
N ALA A 9 36.22 21.91 -3.55
CA ALA A 9 36.34 20.55 -4.07
C ALA A 9 35.61 19.37 -3.38
N TYR A 10 34.62 18.87 -4.11
CA TYR A 10 34.34 17.45 -4.41
C TYR A 10 34.64 16.37 -3.35
N ASN A 11 33.54 15.98 -2.71
CA ASN A 11 32.97 14.62 -2.72
C ASN A 11 33.74 13.50 -2.00
N SER A 12 33.25 13.18 -0.80
CA SER A 12 33.24 11.80 -0.29
C SER A 12 32.25 11.74 0.87
N ASN A 13 30.96 11.51 0.60
CA ASN A 13 30.07 11.01 1.65
C ASN A 13 28.97 10.12 1.06
N TYR A 14 29.27 8.83 1.09
CA TYR A 14 28.28 7.77 1.00
C TYR A 14 27.22 7.94 2.11
N VAL A 15 25.97 8.10 1.66
CA VAL A 15 24.72 7.59 2.24
C VAL A 15 24.41 7.95 3.70
N VAL A 16 23.54 8.95 3.90
CA VAL A 16 22.57 8.98 5.00
C VAL A 16 21.22 9.44 4.46
N GLY A 17 20.30 8.49 4.34
CA GLY A 17 18.85 8.72 4.35
C GLY A 17 18.26 9.34 3.08
N SER A 18 17.61 8.52 2.25
CA SER A 18 16.56 8.98 1.35
C SER A 18 15.40 9.54 2.18
N TYR A 19 15.45 10.84 2.51
CA TYR A 19 14.31 11.53 3.13
C TYR A 19 13.13 11.51 2.16
N ASN A 20 11.96 11.10 2.66
CA ASN A 20 10.72 11.12 1.89
C ASN A 20 10.38 12.55 1.47
N LYS A 21 9.96 12.68 0.21
CA LYS A 21 9.70 13.94 -0.50
C LYS A 21 8.37 14.59 -0.08
N ASP A 22 7.96 14.42 1.17
CA ASP A 22 6.62 14.75 1.66
C ASP A 22 6.59 15.98 2.60
N PHE A 23 7.72 16.65 2.81
CA PHE A 23 7.71 17.97 3.45
C PHE A 23 7.43 19.06 2.42
N ASP A 24 6.17 19.14 1.99
CA ASP A 24 5.62 20.29 1.27
C ASP A 24 5.11 21.30 2.29
N TYR A 25 5.83 22.41 2.48
CA TYR A 25 5.41 23.55 3.30
C TYR A 25 4.44 24.39 2.46
N GLY A 26 3.28 23.82 2.15
CA GLY A 26 2.17 24.46 1.44
C GLY A 26 1.09 24.85 2.43
N SER A 27 1.01 26.14 2.73
CA SER A 27 -0.04 26.75 3.54
C SER A 27 -1.40 26.71 2.83
N ASP A 28 -2.43 26.57 3.67
CA ASP A 28 -3.84 26.93 3.46
C ASP A 28 -4.81 25.83 2.99
N GLU A 29 -5.90 25.73 3.78
CA GLU A 29 -7.23 25.14 3.52
C GLU A 29 -7.57 23.74 4.12
N PRO A 30 -8.85 23.51 4.50
CA PRO A 30 -9.24 23.04 5.83
C PRO A 30 -9.71 21.59 5.88
N ASP A 31 -9.60 21.00 7.08
CA ASP A 31 -10.47 19.98 7.68
C ASP A 31 -11.16 18.98 6.72
N ALA A 32 -10.37 18.20 5.98
CA ALA A 32 -10.78 16.85 5.64
C ALA A 32 -10.08 15.92 6.63
N GLU A 33 -10.82 15.49 7.64
CA GLU A 33 -10.43 14.47 8.61
C GLU A 33 -9.67 13.34 7.90
N PHE A 34 -8.33 13.37 7.96
CA PHE A 34 -7.52 12.19 7.71
C PHE A 34 -7.79 11.30 8.91
N HIS A 35 -8.88 10.54 8.84
CA HIS A 35 -9.14 9.42 9.72
C HIS A 35 -7.83 8.64 9.79
N GLY A 36 -7.24 8.66 10.99
CA GLY A 36 -5.88 8.21 11.22
C GLY A 36 -5.67 6.89 10.52
N ALA A 37 -4.53 6.77 9.83
CA ALA A 37 -4.09 5.53 9.21
C ALA A 37 -4.20 4.43 10.25
N ASP A 38 -5.30 3.70 10.20
CA ASP A 38 -5.53 2.55 11.04
C ASP A 38 -4.38 1.60 10.74
N SER A 39 -3.85 0.97 11.78
CA SER A 39 -2.77 -0.03 11.66
C SER A 39 -3.07 -1.17 10.65
N GLU A 40 -4.31 -1.26 10.15
CA GLU A 40 -4.77 -2.14 9.08
C GLU A 40 -4.34 -1.71 7.66
N ASP A 41 -4.01 -0.45 7.42
CA ASP A 41 -3.53 0.04 6.12
C ASP A 41 -2.04 -0.26 5.87
N GLN A 42 -1.31 -0.68 6.89
CA GLN A 42 0.11 -1.04 6.80
C GLN A 42 0.35 -2.50 6.38
N LYS A 43 -0.70 -3.33 6.33
CA LYS A 43 -0.58 -4.73 5.89
C LYS A 43 -0.49 -4.80 4.36
N PRO A 44 0.37 -5.65 3.77
CA PRO A 44 0.42 -5.83 2.33
C PRO A 44 -0.92 -6.35 1.80
N ARG A 45 -1.44 -5.74 0.72
CA ARG A 45 -2.74 -6.08 0.13
C ARG A 45 -2.57 -6.67 -1.26
N ILE A 46 -3.31 -7.75 -1.54
CA ILE A 46 -3.34 -8.40 -2.86
C ILE A 46 -4.72 -8.17 -3.48
N LEU A 47 -4.77 -7.58 -4.67
CA LEU A 47 -6.00 -7.38 -5.43
C LEU A 47 -6.17 -8.47 -6.51
N LEU A 48 -7.17 -9.34 -6.35
CA LEU A 48 -7.49 -10.37 -7.34
C LEU A 48 -8.43 -9.80 -8.41
N MET A 49 -7.89 -9.48 -9.59
CA MET A 49 -8.64 -8.99 -10.76
C MET A 49 -8.77 -10.05 -11.86
N GLY A 50 -9.70 -9.85 -12.80
CA GLY A 50 -9.87 -10.72 -13.97
C GLY A 50 -11.31 -10.96 -14.39
N LEU A 51 -11.49 -11.66 -15.51
CA LEU A 51 -12.80 -11.92 -16.14
C LEU A 51 -13.82 -12.54 -15.17
N ARG A 52 -15.11 -12.31 -15.44
CA ARG A 52 -16.18 -12.94 -14.66
C ARG A 52 -16.04 -14.46 -14.75
N ARG A 53 -16.29 -15.16 -13.63
CA ARG A 53 -16.19 -16.62 -13.52
C ARG A 53 -14.78 -17.22 -13.69
N SER A 54 -13.71 -16.41 -13.71
CA SER A 54 -12.31 -16.90 -13.80
C SER A 54 -11.75 -17.58 -12.53
N GLY A 55 -12.58 -17.84 -11.51
CA GLY A 55 -12.13 -18.53 -10.28
C GLY A 55 -11.45 -17.67 -9.21
N LYS A 56 -11.61 -16.35 -9.22
CA LYS A 56 -10.97 -15.46 -8.22
C LYS A 56 -11.41 -15.79 -6.78
N SER A 57 -12.72 -15.91 -6.58
CA SER A 57 -13.27 -16.21 -5.26
C SER A 57 -12.99 -17.65 -4.83
N SER A 58 -12.83 -18.59 -5.76
CA SER A 58 -12.46 -19.97 -5.41
C SER A 58 -11.02 -20.07 -4.94
N ILE A 59 -10.08 -19.38 -5.61
CA ILE A 59 -8.67 -19.34 -5.18
C ILE A 59 -8.54 -18.73 -3.78
N GLN A 60 -9.21 -17.59 -3.52
CA GLN A 60 -9.19 -16.94 -2.21
C GLN A 60 -9.66 -17.88 -1.09
N LYS A 61 -10.81 -18.54 -1.29
CA LYS A 61 -11.41 -19.40 -0.26
C LYS A 61 -10.65 -20.71 -0.04
N VAL A 62 -10.12 -21.33 -1.08
CA VAL A 62 -9.35 -22.58 -0.93
C VAL A 62 -8.02 -22.32 -0.24
N VAL A 63 -7.30 -21.28 -0.67
CA VAL A 63 -5.93 -21.03 -0.18
C VAL A 63 -5.95 -20.44 1.22
N PHE A 64 -6.76 -19.40 1.45
CA PHE A 64 -6.74 -18.63 2.69
C PHE A 64 -7.79 -19.09 3.71
N HIS A 65 -8.88 -19.75 3.28
CA HIS A 65 -9.95 -20.22 4.18
C HIS A 65 -10.04 -21.73 4.29
N LYS A 66 -9.14 -22.47 3.62
CA LYS A 66 -9.11 -23.95 3.60
C LYS A 66 -10.44 -24.59 3.19
N MET A 67 -11.24 -23.89 2.40
CA MET A 67 -12.44 -24.46 1.77
C MET A 67 -12.03 -25.61 0.84
N SER A 68 -12.84 -26.67 0.77
CA SER A 68 -12.51 -27.76 -0.14
C SER A 68 -12.68 -27.31 -1.60
N PRO A 69 -11.86 -27.79 -2.54
CA PRO A 69 -11.99 -27.43 -3.95
C PRO A 69 -13.37 -27.76 -4.53
N ASN A 70 -13.98 -28.87 -4.07
CA ASN A 70 -15.28 -29.32 -4.54
C ASN A 70 -16.42 -28.40 -4.08
N GLU A 71 -16.33 -27.83 -2.87
CA GLU A 71 -17.31 -26.85 -2.39
C GLU A 71 -17.28 -25.56 -3.24
N THR A 72 -16.14 -25.22 -3.86
CA THR A 72 -16.05 -24.00 -4.66
C THR A 72 -16.91 -24.00 -5.92
N LEU A 73 -17.38 -25.16 -6.36
CA LEU A 73 -18.31 -25.31 -7.49
C LEU A 73 -19.64 -24.57 -7.23
N PHE A 74 -20.02 -24.42 -5.96
CA PHE A 74 -21.27 -23.82 -5.53
C PHE A 74 -21.10 -22.38 -5.03
N LEU A 75 -20.00 -21.71 -5.39
CA LEU A 75 -19.82 -20.30 -5.03
C LEU A 75 -20.72 -19.37 -5.83
N GLU A 76 -21.40 -18.50 -5.08
CA GLU A 76 -22.16 -17.39 -5.65
C GLU A 76 -21.25 -16.37 -6.36
N SER A 77 -21.80 -15.69 -7.37
CA SER A 77 -21.06 -14.70 -8.14
C SER A 77 -20.85 -13.41 -7.34
N THR A 78 -19.61 -12.91 -7.32
CA THR A 78 -19.25 -11.67 -6.63
C THR A 78 -19.68 -10.44 -7.44
N ASN A 79 -20.57 -9.62 -6.87
CA ASN A 79 -21.05 -8.38 -7.49
C ASN A 79 -20.47 -7.10 -6.87
N LYS A 80 -19.71 -7.25 -5.78
CA LYS A 80 -19.07 -6.16 -5.03
C LYS A 80 -17.63 -6.54 -4.69
N ILE A 81 -16.80 -5.53 -4.45
CA ILE A 81 -15.43 -5.73 -3.96
C ILE A 81 -15.53 -6.22 -2.51
N VAL A 82 -14.81 -7.28 -2.19
CA VAL A 82 -14.73 -7.87 -0.85
C VAL A 82 -13.30 -7.68 -0.35
N LYS A 83 -13.14 -7.05 0.81
CA LYS A 83 -11.88 -7.01 1.56
C LYS A 83 -11.95 -8.09 2.63
N ASP A 84 -10.86 -8.81 2.80
CA ASP A 84 -10.82 -9.99 3.63
C ASP A 84 -9.42 -10.12 4.24
N ASP A 85 -9.38 -10.33 5.55
CA ASP A 85 -8.14 -10.41 6.30
C ASP A 85 -7.76 -11.87 6.53
N VAL A 86 -6.55 -12.22 6.12
CA VAL A 86 -6.00 -13.56 6.34
C VAL A 86 -5.46 -13.63 7.77
N SER A 87 -6.03 -14.52 8.59
CA SER A 87 -5.56 -14.81 9.96
C SER A 87 -4.47 -15.87 9.99
#